data_AF-B0TCY0-F1
#
_entry.id   AF-B0TCY0-F1
#
_cell.length_a   1.000
_cell.length_b   1.000
_cell.length_c   1.000
_cell.angle_alpha   90.00
_cell.angle_beta   90.00
_cell.angle_gamma   90.00
#
_symmetry.space_group_name_H-M   'P 1'
#
loop_
_entity.id
_entity.type
_entity.pdbx_description
1 polymer ?
#
loop_
_entity_poly.entity_id
_entity_poly.type
_entity_poly.pdbx_seq_one_letter_code
_entity_poly.pdbx_strand_id
1 'polypeptide(L)'
;MLGAIIGDIVGSRFEFNNHRDKDFDLFAEGCFATDDSIMTLAVAKAIMETEKSIEPSISGYGSNGDYHQLLGKLTVKYMQEIGRKYPDCGYGGMFARWVFSDNPEPYLSFGNGAAMRISPAGFAARTESEAASLSETITSVTHNHEEGIKGAEAVSVAVYMARRGFLKSEIRDRISKDYYPLDFTIDEIRPTYKFNETCQETVPQAIDCFLESKSFEDAIRIAISLGGDSDTIAAITGAIAEAYYGVPNDIRDKALSYLDDELRAIYDEWEVFIGKDGSRFNLLTKYIGKLSPTVSTVSDYIHEPPYEVLFHEFYDEFMHFIETNYPQYCKDGVFYTSILRGKNFNEAEVAKGNVDALDALTVLAIIHRELISGCHWNYNEIDSFKEAKFVKWLKRLKDIDWQATPKKLSEVYFEIGGYGGYDIYHLLFTDKRAFLFTGKFLTEAQPQKRYSVRETEQLIAEWNNIHTEYWKSGYPQEGEMLICDGTQWSLFVRYEGSHGLMYGGDNTYPENWEALLALFGIEYDDEDDDYDDDEKPGRKIGEVIYCSVSFGEDGNTYYYQTEDESIKVGDRVIVPVGSNNAERIAIVEGIEYFEPAKVPFPIDKTKHIIGKRPDKEDRML
;
A
#
# COMPACT_ATOMS: atom_id res chain seq x y z
N MET A 1 15.60 4.27 -4.26
CA MET A 1 16.98 3.76 -4.19
C MET A 1 18.01 4.89 -4.15
N LEU A 2 17.87 5.93 -4.99
CA LEU A 2 18.84 7.02 -5.07
C LEU A 2 18.98 7.80 -3.76
N GLY A 3 17.91 7.94 -3.00
CA GLY A 3 17.90 8.61 -1.71
C GLY A 3 18.77 7.92 -0.68
N ALA A 4 18.82 6.58 -0.70
CA ALA A 4 19.76 5.82 0.13
C ALA A 4 21.21 6.14 -0.23
N ILE A 5 21.50 6.13 -1.54
CA ILE A 5 22.83 6.46 -2.08
C ILE A 5 23.23 7.90 -1.72
N ILE A 6 22.31 8.85 -1.80
CA ILE A 6 22.57 10.25 -1.40
C ILE A 6 22.86 10.33 0.10
N GLY A 7 22.04 9.68 0.92
CA GLY A 7 22.21 9.69 2.37
C GLY A 7 23.58 9.16 2.80
N ASP A 8 23.97 8.01 2.26
CA ASP A 8 25.31 7.44 2.41
C ASP A 8 26.39 8.45 1.98
N ILE A 9 26.37 8.92 0.73
CA ILE A 9 27.41 9.83 0.20
C ILE A 9 27.59 11.08 1.08
N VAL A 10 26.48 11.66 1.52
CA VAL A 10 26.48 12.85 2.38
C VAL A 10 26.99 12.52 3.80
N GLY A 11 26.59 11.37 4.34
CA GLY A 11 26.90 10.92 5.70
C GLY A 11 28.30 10.34 5.89
N SER A 12 28.92 9.82 4.82
CA SER A 12 30.24 9.15 4.84
C SER A 12 31.32 9.96 5.55
N ARG A 13 31.34 11.29 5.40
CA ARG A 13 32.32 12.16 6.06
C ARG A 13 32.02 12.48 7.53
N PHE A 14 30.84 12.13 8.02
CA PHE A 14 30.35 12.46 9.37
C PHE A 14 30.22 11.26 10.30
N GLU A 15 30.31 10.03 9.79
CA GLU A 15 30.22 8.77 10.57
C GLU A 15 31.10 8.80 11.83
N PHE A 16 32.39 9.11 11.68
CA PHE A 16 33.35 9.22 12.79
C PHE A 16 33.65 10.66 13.23
N ASN A 17 32.97 11.65 12.65
CA ASN A 17 33.15 13.07 12.93
C ASN A 17 31.79 13.79 12.89
N ASN A 18 30.89 13.38 13.79
CA ASN A 18 29.50 13.81 13.76
C ASN A 18 29.34 15.34 13.75
N HIS A 19 28.38 15.80 12.95
CA HIS A 19 28.00 17.21 12.87
C HIS A 19 26.61 17.40 13.45
N ARG A 20 26.49 18.02 14.63
CA ARG A 20 25.24 18.10 15.40
C ARG A 20 24.37 19.32 15.04
N ASP A 21 24.36 19.68 13.77
CA ASP A 21 23.62 20.83 13.23
C ASP A 21 23.15 20.54 11.79
N LYS A 22 22.12 21.26 11.31
CA LYS A 22 21.59 21.11 9.95
C LYS A 22 22.35 21.94 8.91
N ASP A 23 23.13 22.94 9.34
CA ASP A 23 23.89 23.83 8.47
C ASP A 23 25.22 23.20 8.06
N PHE A 24 25.27 22.69 6.84
CA PHE A 24 26.45 22.12 6.20
C PHE A 24 26.27 22.03 4.68
N ASP A 25 27.36 21.97 3.92
CA ASP A 25 27.30 21.73 2.47
C ASP A 25 26.90 20.29 2.19
N LEU A 26 25.79 20.03 1.48
CA LEU A 26 25.31 18.66 1.28
C LEU A 26 26.37 17.76 0.61
N PHE A 27 27.01 18.25 -0.45
CA PHE A 27 28.10 17.57 -1.14
C PHE A 27 29.40 18.37 -1.01
N ALA A 28 30.48 17.73 -0.56
CA ALA A 28 31.79 18.36 -0.46
C ALA A 28 32.93 17.38 -0.74
N GLU A 29 34.16 17.88 -0.61
CA GLU A 29 35.36 17.03 -0.56
C GLU A 29 35.25 16.07 0.63
N GLY A 30 35.63 14.80 0.40
CA GLY A 30 35.53 13.73 1.40
C GLY A 30 34.20 12.96 1.41
N CYS A 31 33.20 13.37 0.62
CA CYS A 31 32.03 12.52 0.36
C CYS A 31 32.40 11.38 -0.59
N PHE A 32 31.93 10.17 -0.31
CA PHE A 32 32.06 9.00 -1.19
C PHE A 32 30.96 7.99 -0.86
N ALA A 33 30.66 7.08 -1.78
CA ALA A 33 29.71 5.99 -1.55
C ALA A 33 30.37 4.87 -0.73
N THR A 34 29.72 4.43 0.34
CA THR A 34 30.18 3.36 1.24
C THR A 34 29.53 2.01 0.88
N ASP A 35 29.68 1.01 1.77
CA ASP A 35 29.01 -0.26 1.63
C ASP A 35 27.48 -0.16 1.57
N ASP A 36 26.87 0.88 2.14
CA ASP A 36 25.44 1.17 2.04
C ASP A 36 24.98 1.26 0.59
N SER A 37 25.58 2.15 -0.20
CA SER A 37 25.27 2.31 -1.63
C SER A 37 25.62 1.06 -2.43
N ILE A 38 26.80 0.49 -2.17
CA ILE A 38 27.30 -0.65 -2.96
C ILE A 38 26.41 -1.87 -2.74
N MET A 39 26.00 -2.14 -1.50
CA MET A 39 25.09 -3.24 -1.18
C MET A 39 23.66 -2.95 -1.60
N THR A 40 23.20 -1.69 -1.54
CA THR A 40 21.91 -1.27 -2.11
C THR A 40 21.83 -1.61 -3.60
N LEU A 41 22.87 -1.25 -4.37
CA LEU A 41 22.93 -1.55 -5.81
C LEU A 41 23.05 -3.06 -6.08
N ALA A 42 23.77 -3.81 -5.24
CA ALA A 42 23.85 -5.25 -5.37
C ALA A 42 22.50 -5.95 -5.12
N VAL A 43 21.73 -5.49 -4.13
CA VAL A 43 20.37 -5.97 -3.85
C VAL A 43 19.44 -5.62 -5.02
N ALA A 44 19.49 -4.40 -5.53
CA ALA A 44 18.73 -3.99 -6.72
C ALA A 44 19.01 -4.91 -7.92
N LYS A 45 20.29 -5.23 -8.16
CA LYS A 45 20.69 -6.16 -9.23
C LYS A 45 20.12 -7.57 -9.01
N ALA A 46 20.14 -8.07 -7.78
CA ALA A 46 19.55 -9.38 -7.45
C ALA A 46 18.05 -9.44 -7.74
N ILE A 47 17.29 -8.42 -7.35
CA ILE A 47 15.85 -8.32 -7.65
C ILE A 47 15.61 -8.30 -9.17
N MET A 48 16.28 -7.41 -9.90
CA MET A 48 16.11 -7.28 -11.36
C MET A 48 16.39 -8.60 -12.10
N GLU A 49 17.47 -9.28 -11.72
CA GLU A 49 17.87 -10.55 -12.35
C GLU A 49 16.94 -11.71 -11.96
N THR A 50 16.32 -11.64 -10.78
CA THR A 50 15.30 -12.61 -10.35
C THR A 50 14.04 -12.44 -11.20
N GLU A 51 13.55 -11.21 -11.35
CA GLU A 51 12.37 -10.88 -12.16
C GLU A 51 12.55 -11.23 -13.64
N LYS A 52 13.74 -11.01 -14.22
CA LYS A 52 14.04 -11.42 -15.61
C LYS A 52 14.08 -12.93 -15.81
N SER A 53 14.42 -13.69 -14.76
CA SER A 53 14.62 -15.14 -14.83
C SER A 53 13.32 -15.92 -14.66
N ILE A 54 12.28 -15.28 -14.13
CA ILE A 54 10.97 -15.91 -13.88
C ILE A 54 10.06 -15.49 -15.02
N GLU A 55 9.63 -16.45 -15.85
CA GLU A 55 8.66 -16.17 -16.90
C GLU A 55 7.36 -15.62 -16.28
N PRO A 56 6.69 -14.65 -16.91
CA PRO A 56 5.35 -14.23 -16.51
C PRO A 56 4.40 -15.43 -16.68
N SER A 57 4.21 -16.19 -15.60
CA SER A 57 3.31 -17.33 -15.60
C SER A 57 1.86 -16.84 -15.75
N ILE A 58 1.13 -17.47 -16.67
CA ILE A 58 -0.28 -17.19 -16.99
C ILE A 58 -1.20 -17.43 -15.76
N SER A 59 -0.71 -18.12 -14.73
CA SER A 59 -1.43 -18.50 -13.51
C SER A 59 -1.01 -17.71 -12.26
N GLY A 60 -0.55 -16.47 -12.44
CA GLY A 60 0.02 -15.69 -11.34
C GLY A 60 1.41 -16.20 -10.98
N TYR A 61 2.18 -15.35 -10.31
CA TYR A 61 3.54 -15.60 -9.82
C TYR A 61 3.80 -17.08 -9.55
N GLY A 62 4.79 -17.68 -10.24
CA GLY A 62 5.21 -19.05 -9.97
C GLY A 62 5.39 -19.24 -8.46
N SER A 63 5.10 -20.44 -7.93
CA SER A 63 5.22 -20.81 -6.51
C SER A 63 6.16 -19.86 -5.78
N ASN A 64 5.65 -18.98 -4.91
CA ASN A 64 6.45 -17.93 -4.25
C ASN A 64 7.77 -18.48 -3.68
N GLY A 65 7.80 -19.77 -3.29
CA GLY A 65 9.01 -20.48 -2.88
C GLY A 65 10.14 -20.49 -3.91
N ASP A 66 9.85 -20.66 -5.20
CA ASP A 66 10.87 -20.67 -6.28
C ASP A 66 11.46 -19.27 -6.48
N TYR A 67 10.61 -18.24 -6.41
CA TYR A 67 11.04 -16.84 -6.48
C TYR A 67 12.00 -16.51 -5.34
N HIS A 68 11.59 -16.75 -4.09
CA HIS A 68 12.39 -16.42 -2.92
C HIS A 68 13.69 -17.25 -2.84
N GLN A 69 13.66 -18.51 -3.27
CA GLN A 69 14.87 -19.32 -3.37
C GLN A 69 15.87 -18.73 -4.38
N LEU A 70 15.40 -18.32 -5.56
CA LEU A 70 16.25 -17.70 -6.57
C LEU A 70 16.77 -16.34 -6.11
N LEU A 71 15.91 -15.50 -5.51
CA LEU A 71 16.27 -14.19 -4.98
C LEU A 71 17.37 -14.32 -3.92
N GLY A 72 17.23 -15.23 -2.95
CA GLY A 72 18.25 -15.45 -1.93
C GLY A 72 19.60 -15.84 -2.55
N LYS A 73 19.59 -16.75 -3.53
CA LYS A 73 20.80 -17.16 -4.26
C LYS A 73 21.45 -16.01 -5.03
N LEU A 74 20.66 -15.21 -5.76
CA LEU A 74 21.17 -14.08 -6.54
C LEU A 74 21.62 -12.92 -5.64
N THR A 75 21.00 -12.75 -4.48
CA THR A 75 21.43 -11.80 -3.45
C THR A 75 22.83 -12.13 -2.97
N VAL A 76 23.10 -13.39 -2.60
CA VAL A 76 24.45 -13.84 -2.23
C VAL A 76 25.46 -13.58 -3.35
N LYS A 77 25.11 -14.01 -4.57
CA LYS A 77 25.96 -13.86 -5.76
C LYS A 77 26.36 -12.39 -5.99
N TYR A 78 25.39 -11.49 -6.11
CA TYR A 78 25.68 -10.11 -6.51
C TYR A 78 26.27 -9.28 -5.39
N MET A 79 25.89 -9.52 -4.12
CA MET A 79 26.55 -8.87 -2.99
C MET A 79 28.04 -9.25 -2.91
N GLN A 80 28.41 -10.51 -3.14
CA GLN A 80 29.82 -10.90 -3.19
C GLN A 80 30.52 -10.41 -4.45
N GLU A 81 29.93 -10.57 -5.63
CA GLU A 81 30.55 -10.20 -6.91
C GLU A 81 30.86 -8.70 -6.99
N ILE A 82 29.91 -7.87 -6.58
CA ILE A 82 30.08 -6.41 -6.57
C ILE A 82 30.92 -6.01 -5.36
N GLY A 83 30.59 -6.47 -4.16
CA GLY A 83 31.26 -6.01 -2.94
C GLY A 83 32.76 -6.31 -2.89
N ARG A 84 33.20 -7.45 -3.46
CA ARG A 84 34.64 -7.79 -3.54
C ARG A 84 35.46 -6.81 -4.37
N LYS A 85 34.83 -6.01 -5.22
CA LYS A 85 35.51 -4.97 -6.02
C LYS A 85 35.76 -3.69 -5.23
N TYR A 86 35.09 -3.52 -4.09
CA TYR A 86 35.19 -2.35 -3.22
C TYR A 86 35.61 -2.77 -1.80
N PRO A 87 36.84 -3.29 -1.59
CA PRO A 87 37.26 -3.81 -0.29
C PRO A 87 37.41 -2.74 0.80
N ASP A 88 37.62 -1.48 0.41
CA ASP A 88 37.95 -0.37 1.31
C ASP A 88 36.77 0.63 1.42
N CYS A 89 35.53 0.15 1.42
CA CYS A 89 34.32 0.99 1.38
C CYS A 89 33.51 1.07 2.69
N GLY A 90 33.97 0.46 3.79
CA GLY A 90 33.28 0.59 5.10
C GLY A 90 32.83 -0.71 5.76
N TYR A 91 32.97 -1.88 5.12
CA TYR A 91 32.40 -3.14 5.63
C TYR A 91 32.69 -3.43 7.11
N GLY A 92 31.60 -3.60 7.88
CA GLY A 92 31.67 -4.13 9.24
C GLY A 92 32.38 -5.49 9.30
N GLY A 93 33.11 -5.76 10.39
CA GLY A 93 34.07 -6.87 10.44
C GLY A 93 33.50 -8.29 10.20
N MET A 94 32.25 -8.54 10.59
CA MET A 94 31.58 -9.82 10.28
C MET A 94 31.15 -9.90 8.82
N PHE A 95 30.62 -8.81 8.28
CA PHE A 95 30.22 -8.72 6.88
C PHE A 95 31.42 -8.83 5.93
N ALA A 96 32.55 -8.19 6.26
CA ALA A 96 33.80 -8.32 5.52
C ALA A 96 34.23 -9.80 5.40
N ARG A 97 34.12 -10.59 6.48
CA ARG A 97 34.42 -12.04 6.41
C ARG A 97 33.44 -12.79 5.51
N TRP A 98 32.16 -12.40 5.53
CA TRP A 98 31.12 -13.01 4.70
C TRP A 98 31.34 -12.70 3.21
N VAL A 99 31.58 -11.43 2.86
CA VAL A 99 31.69 -11.01 1.44
C VAL A 99 32.92 -11.62 0.76
N PHE A 100 34.02 -11.80 1.49
CA PHE A 100 35.25 -12.42 0.99
C PHE A 100 35.35 -13.95 1.22
N SER A 101 34.32 -14.59 1.78
CA SER A 101 34.29 -16.05 1.97
C SER A 101 33.95 -16.79 0.67
N ASP A 102 34.64 -17.89 0.38
CA ASP A 102 34.29 -18.79 -0.73
C ASP A 102 32.94 -19.49 -0.52
N ASN A 103 32.55 -19.72 0.74
CA ASN A 103 31.28 -20.34 1.13
C ASN A 103 30.64 -19.48 2.24
N PRO A 104 29.96 -18.38 1.88
CA PRO A 104 29.34 -17.49 2.85
C PRO A 104 28.11 -18.16 3.50
N GLU A 105 27.98 -18.01 4.83
CA GLU A 105 26.82 -18.46 5.60
C GLU A 105 26.26 -17.31 6.44
N PRO A 106 24.95 -17.22 6.66
CA PRO A 106 24.37 -16.26 7.60
C PRO A 106 24.99 -16.37 8.98
N TYR A 107 25.13 -15.24 9.69
CA TYR A 107 25.95 -15.16 10.91
C TYR A 107 25.21 -14.54 12.10
N LEU A 108 23.87 -14.63 12.13
CA LEU A 108 23.00 -14.25 13.24
C LEU A 108 23.21 -12.81 13.75
N SER A 109 23.49 -11.90 12.83
CA SER A 109 23.68 -10.47 13.14
C SER A 109 22.35 -9.73 13.28
N PHE A 110 22.31 -8.84 14.27
CA PHE A 110 21.24 -7.86 14.52
C PHE A 110 21.64 -6.44 14.12
N GLY A 111 22.75 -6.30 13.37
CA GLY A 111 23.28 -5.02 12.94
C GLY A 111 22.45 -4.31 11.86
N ASN A 112 22.56 -2.98 11.81
CA ASN A 112 21.88 -2.10 10.86
C ASN A 112 22.29 -2.30 9.40
N GLY A 113 23.39 -3.02 9.14
CA GLY A 113 23.78 -3.51 7.82
C GLY A 113 22.72 -4.37 7.11
N ALA A 114 21.73 -4.86 7.85
CA ALA A 114 20.49 -5.41 7.31
C ALA A 114 19.62 -4.35 6.60
N ALA A 115 19.35 -3.25 7.30
CA ALA A 115 18.40 -2.21 6.91
C ALA A 115 18.97 -1.19 5.91
N MET A 116 20.26 -0.88 5.99
CA MET A 116 20.91 0.15 5.17
C MET A 116 20.77 -0.07 3.65
N ARG A 117 20.64 -1.34 3.24
CA ARG A 117 20.64 -1.78 1.84
C ARG A 117 19.29 -2.27 1.32
N ILE A 118 18.25 -2.24 2.14
CA ILE A 118 17.00 -2.94 1.86
C ILE A 118 16.02 -2.13 1.01
N SER A 119 16.29 -0.85 0.79
CA SER A 119 15.39 0.05 0.05
C SER A 119 14.90 -0.50 -1.29
N PRO A 120 15.70 -1.22 -2.12
CA PRO A 120 15.20 -1.77 -3.38
C PRO A 120 14.01 -2.73 -3.21
N ALA A 121 13.92 -3.45 -2.09
CA ALA A 121 12.78 -4.34 -1.80
C ALA A 121 11.47 -3.54 -1.68
N GLY A 122 11.45 -2.44 -0.92
CA GLY A 122 10.27 -1.58 -0.77
C GLY A 122 9.87 -0.86 -2.06
N PHE A 123 10.85 -0.51 -2.91
CA PHE A 123 10.59 0.07 -4.23
C PHE A 123 10.02 -0.95 -5.23
N ALA A 124 10.52 -2.20 -5.22
CA ALA A 124 10.05 -3.27 -6.10
C ALA A 124 8.69 -3.83 -5.67
N ALA A 125 8.43 -3.92 -4.36
CA ALA A 125 7.22 -4.53 -3.84
C ALA A 125 5.93 -3.91 -4.41
N ARG A 126 4.95 -4.75 -4.72
CA ARG A 126 3.64 -4.36 -5.24
C ARG A 126 2.61 -4.30 -4.13
N THR A 127 2.82 -5.09 -3.08
CA THR A 127 2.03 -5.07 -1.83
C THR A 127 2.94 -4.89 -0.62
N GLU A 128 2.35 -4.53 0.53
CA GLU A 128 3.10 -4.44 1.79
C GLU A 128 3.66 -5.81 2.22
N SER A 129 2.86 -6.88 2.07
CA SER A 129 3.29 -8.26 2.38
C SER A 129 4.46 -8.69 1.51
N GLU A 130 4.46 -8.32 0.24
CA GLU A 130 5.60 -8.53 -0.66
C GLU A 130 6.83 -7.72 -0.23
N ALA A 131 6.66 -6.48 0.26
CA ALA A 131 7.76 -5.69 0.81
C ALA A 131 8.42 -6.37 2.00
N ALA A 132 7.62 -7.01 2.86
CA ALA A 132 8.11 -7.80 3.99
C ALA A 132 8.82 -9.09 3.54
N SER A 133 8.20 -9.88 2.66
CA SER A 133 8.78 -11.16 2.22
C SER A 133 10.06 -11.00 1.40
N LEU A 134 10.14 -9.97 0.54
CA LEU A 134 11.37 -9.60 -0.16
C LEU A 134 12.46 -9.22 0.84
N SER A 135 12.11 -8.39 1.83
CA SER A 135 13.04 -7.95 2.88
C SER A 135 13.61 -9.13 3.67
N GLU A 136 12.75 -10.02 4.14
CA GLU A 136 13.14 -11.21 4.89
C GLU A 136 14.11 -12.09 4.10
N THR A 137 13.79 -12.35 2.83
CA THR A 137 14.60 -13.18 1.92
C THR A 137 15.99 -12.59 1.71
N ILE A 138 16.07 -11.30 1.39
CA ILE A 138 17.33 -10.59 1.13
C ILE A 138 18.17 -10.50 2.40
N THR A 139 17.53 -10.23 3.54
CA THR A 139 18.23 -10.00 4.80
C THR A 139 18.78 -11.29 5.41
N SER A 140 18.02 -12.39 5.31
CA SER A 140 18.36 -13.70 5.87
C SER A 140 19.67 -14.30 5.37
N VAL A 141 20.19 -13.84 4.23
CA VAL A 141 21.48 -14.32 3.68
C VAL A 141 22.69 -13.93 4.54
N THR A 142 22.52 -12.97 5.46
CA THR A 142 23.58 -12.47 6.38
C THR A 142 23.07 -12.25 7.80
N HIS A 143 21.93 -11.57 7.97
CA HIS A 143 21.36 -11.10 9.23
C HIS A 143 20.09 -11.89 9.56
N ASN A 144 20.24 -13.18 9.84
CA ASN A 144 19.12 -14.07 10.19
C ASN A 144 18.74 -14.03 11.68
N HIS A 145 19.10 -12.95 12.39
CA HIS A 145 18.59 -12.67 13.74
C HIS A 145 17.27 -11.90 13.63
N GLU A 146 16.31 -12.17 14.52
CA GLU A 146 14.97 -11.54 14.51
C GLU A 146 15.04 -10.01 14.41
N GLU A 147 15.86 -9.35 15.22
CA GLU A 147 16.08 -7.89 15.15
C GLU A 147 16.70 -7.38 13.83
N GLY A 148 17.53 -8.19 13.16
CA GLY A 148 18.05 -7.85 11.84
C GLY A 148 16.94 -7.86 10.79
N ILE A 149 16.11 -8.92 10.79
CA ILE A 149 14.94 -9.06 9.91
C ILE A 149 13.93 -7.95 10.17
N LYS A 150 13.58 -7.74 11.44
CA LYS A 150 12.64 -6.71 11.89
C LYS A 150 13.07 -5.30 11.46
N GLY A 151 14.34 -4.96 11.62
CA GLY A 151 14.89 -3.67 11.21
C GLY A 151 14.79 -3.44 9.70
N ALA A 152 15.18 -4.44 8.91
CA ALA A 152 15.12 -4.36 7.46
C ALA A 152 13.67 -4.32 6.93
N GLU A 153 12.78 -5.13 7.52
CA GLU A 153 11.35 -5.14 7.20
C GLU A 153 10.69 -3.78 7.46
N ALA A 154 10.94 -3.17 8.62
CA ALA A 154 10.41 -1.85 8.95
C ALA A 154 10.79 -0.79 7.90
N VAL A 155 12.04 -0.78 7.42
CA VAL A 155 12.50 0.14 6.37
C VAL A 155 11.85 -0.19 5.03
N SER A 156 11.80 -1.46 4.64
CA SER A 156 11.18 -1.90 3.37
C SER A 156 9.70 -1.51 3.31
N VAL A 157 8.95 -1.74 4.40
CA VAL A 157 7.54 -1.38 4.54
C VAL A 157 7.37 0.14 4.52
N ALA A 158 8.17 0.91 5.25
CA ALA A 158 8.10 2.38 5.22
C ALA A 158 8.35 2.96 3.82
N VAL A 159 9.34 2.41 3.09
CA VAL A 159 9.62 2.80 1.69
C VAL A 159 8.44 2.46 0.78
N TYR A 160 7.85 1.27 0.92
CA TYR A 160 6.66 0.86 0.17
C TYR A 160 5.49 1.82 0.44
N MET A 161 5.16 2.06 1.70
CA MET A 161 4.06 2.93 2.11
C MET A 161 4.25 4.37 1.59
N ALA A 162 5.45 4.94 1.75
CA ALA A 162 5.78 6.27 1.26
C ALA A 162 5.53 6.38 -0.26
N ARG A 163 6.02 5.40 -1.04
CA ARG A 163 5.83 5.35 -2.50
C ARG A 163 4.37 5.17 -2.91
N ARG A 164 3.56 4.52 -2.07
CA ARG A 164 2.12 4.30 -2.32
C ARG A 164 1.22 5.45 -1.86
N GLY A 165 1.80 6.55 -1.37
CA GLY A 165 1.06 7.76 -1.01
C GLY A 165 0.40 7.70 0.37
N PHE A 166 0.91 6.86 1.27
CA PHE A 166 0.54 6.93 2.69
C PHE A 166 1.08 8.23 3.31
N LEU A 167 0.34 8.77 4.28
CA LEU A 167 0.71 9.94 5.06
C LEU A 167 1.80 9.59 6.06
N LYS A 168 2.46 10.61 6.62
CA LYS A 168 3.48 10.38 7.66
C LYS A 168 2.87 9.78 8.92
N SER A 169 1.66 10.20 9.30
CA SER A 169 0.91 9.62 10.41
C SER A 169 0.64 8.13 10.19
N GLU A 170 0.15 7.75 9.01
CA GLU A 170 -0.13 6.34 8.67
C GLU A 170 1.15 5.48 8.73
N ILE A 171 2.28 6.01 8.23
CA ILE A 171 3.58 5.33 8.32
C ILE A 171 4.03 5.22 9.79
N ARG A 172 3.94 6.31 10.57
CA ARG A 172 4.29 6.32 11.99
C ARG A 172 3.51 5.26 12.77
N ASP A 173 2.19 5.21 12.57
CA ASP A 173 1.30 4.30 13.28
C ASP A 173 1.62 2.84 12.93
N ARG A 174 1.78 2.54 11.64
CA ARG A 174 2.15 1.19 11.18
C ARG A 174 3.50 0.74 11.75
N ILE A 175 4.50 1.62 11.75
CA ILE A 175 5.83 1.28 12.28
C ILE A 175 5.82 1.13 13.80
N SER A 176 5.12 2.03 14.50
CA SER A 176 5.02 2.03 15.97
C SER A 176 4.28 0.81 16.51
N LYS A 177 3.27 0.34 15.78
CA LYS A 177 2.44 -0.79 16.19
C LYS A 177 3.18 -2.12 16.12
N ASP A 178 3.90 -2.38 15.03
CA ASP A 178 4.39 -3.73 14.72
C ASP A 178 5.92 -3.87 14.75
N TYR A 179 6.67 -2.76 14.70
CA TYR A 179 8.13 -2.80 14.68
C TYR A 179 8.75 -2.09 15.88
N TYR A 180 8.84 -0.76 15.89
CA TYR A 180 9.60 -0.02 16.90
C TYR A 180 8.78 1.14 17.43
N PRO A 181 8.79 1.40 18.76
CA PRO A 181 8.18 2.62 19.29
C PRO A 181 8.89 3.85 18.71
N LEU A 182 8.10 4.83 18.28
CA LEU A 182 8.53 6.12 17.76
C LEU A 182 8.04 7.24 18.70
N ASP A 183 8.30 7.08 20.00
CA ASP A 183 7.84 7.93 21.11
C ASP A 183 8.88 8.96 21.57
N PHE A 184 9.73 9.40 20.65
CA PHE A 184 10.77 10.41 20.88
C PHE A 184 10.80 11.43 19.74
N THR A 185 11.54 12.52 19.94
CA THR A 185 11.91 13.44 18.85
C THR A 185 13.40 13.44 18.59
N ILE A 186 13.81 13.76 17.37
CA ILE A 186 15.24 13.85 17.01
C ILE A 186 15.94 14.90 17.85
N ASP A 187 15.28 16.04 18.11
CA ASP A 187 15.80 17.11 18.97
C ASP A 187 16.10 16.62 20.40
N GLU A 188 15.25 15.77 20.98
CA GLU A 188 15.43 15.23 22.34
C GLU A 188 16.63 14.29 22.44
N ILE A 189 16.86 13.45 21.43
CA ILE A 189 17.95 12.45 21.44
C ILE A 189 19.28 13.04 20.92
N ARG A 190 19.25 14.09 20.10
CA ARG A 190 20.45 14.68 19.47
C ARG A 190 21.61 14.96 20.43
N PRO A 191 21.43 15.46 21.67
CA PRO A 191 22.55 15.76 22.56
C PRO A 191 23.28 14.52 23.10
N THR A 192 22.62 13.36 23.16
CA THR A 192 23.11 12.17 23.86
C THR A 192 23.30 10.96 22.96
N TYR A 193 22.71 10.95 21.76
CA TYR A 193 22.80 9.87 20.79
C TYR A 193 24.25 9.64 20.34
N LYS A 194 24.67 8.38 20.22
CA LYS A 194 26.05 7.98 19.91
C LYS A 194 26.06 6.94 18.80
N PHE A 195 27.22 6.77 18.19
CA PHE A 195 27.47 5.73 17.20
C PHE A 195 27.02 4.35 17.72
N ASN A 196 26.17 3.68 16.96
CA ASN A 196 25.59 2.39 17.27
C ASN A 196 25.21 1.68 15.97
N GLU A 197 25.71 0.46 15.80
CA GLU A 197 25.53 -0.32 14.56
C GLU A 197 24.37 -1.33 14.67
N THR A 198 23.50 -1.23 15.68
CA THR A 198 22.33 -2.14 15.83
C THR A 198 21.09 -1.59 15.14
N CYS A 199 20.23 -2.48 14.64
CA CYS A 199 18.95 -2.07 14.05
C CYS A 199 18.11 -1.25 15.03
N GLN A 200 18.01 -1.67 16.29
CA GLN A 200 17.13 -1.06 17.30
C GLN A 200 17.51 0.38 17.65
N GLU A 201 18.79 0.71 17.50
CA GLU A 201 19.34 2.03 17.82
C GLU A 201 19.68 2.83 16.56
N THR A 202 19.30 2.35 15.37
CA THR A 202 19.50 3.05 14.09
C THR A 202 18.18 3.26 13.34
N VAL A 203 17.40 2.19 13.16
CA VAL A 203 16.20 2.16 12.31
C VAL A 203 15.10 3.10 12.81
N PRO A 204 14.66 3.06 14.08
CA PRO A 204 13.61 3.98 14.53
C PRO A 204 14.05 5.44 14.43
N GLN A 205 15.31 5.75 14.72
CA GLN A 205 15.85 7.10 14.61
C GLN A 205 15.87 7.59 13.16
N ALA A 206 16.30 6.74 12.22
CA ALA A 206 16.30 7.08 10.80
C ALA A 206 14.87 7.27 10.24
N ILE A 207 13.91 6.46 10.69
CA ILE A 207 12.49 6.63 10.34
C ILE A 207 11.96 7.95 10.91
N ASP A 208 12.23 8.28 12.17
CA ASP A 208 11.80 9.56 12.75
C ASP A 208 12.47 10.78 12.12
N CYS A 209 13.73 10.67 11.67
CA CYS A 209 14.37 11.72 10.88
C CYS A 209 13.58 12.03 9.60
N PHE A 210 13.03 11.01 8.94
CA PHE A 210 12.11 11.19 7.82
C PHE A 210 10.78 11.78 8.29
N LEU A 211 10.17 11.25 9.36
CA LEU A 211 8.85 11.69 9.80
C LEU A 211 8.85 13.18 10.21
N GLU A 212 9.93 13.69 10.82
CA GLU A 212 10.08 15.10 11.19
C GLU A 212 10.45 16.04 10.02
N SER A 213 10.83 15.49 8.86
CA SER A 213 11.32 16.29 7.73
C SER A 213 10.23 17.07 6.97
N LYS A 214 10.65 18.05 6.17
CA LYS A 214 9.75 18.80 5.27
C LYS A 214 10.04 18.58 3.79
N SER A 215 11.28 18.27 3.43
CA SER A 215 11.71 17.83 2.10
C SER A 215 12.71 16.70 2.21
N PHE A 216 13.00 16.11 1.05
CA PHE A 216 14.17 15.26 0.85
C PHE A 216 15.47 15.83 1.46
N GLU A 217 15.87 17.07 1.12
CA GLU A 217 17.10 17.65 1.66
C GLU A 217 17.03 17.85 3.18
N ASP A 218 15.91 18.34 3.71
CA ASP A 218 15.74 18.50 5.16
C ASP A 218 15.79 17.15 5.89
N ALA A 219 15.27 16.07 5.29
CA ALA A 219 15.38 14.72 5.85
C ALA A 219 16.85 14.28 6.01
N ILE A 220 17.67 14.48 4.96
CA ILE A 220 19.11 14.20 5.04
C ILE A 220 19.76 15.11 6.10
N ARG A 221 19.42 16.40 6.15
CA ARG A 221 19.97 17.31 7.16
C ARG A 221 19.61 16.91 8.59
N ILE A 222 18.38 16.45 8.83
CA ILE A 222 17.95 15.94 10.13
C ILE A 222 18.78 14.72 10.52
N ALA A 223 18.90 13.73 9.62
CA ALA A 223 19.67 12.52 9.84
C ALA A 223 21.14 12.81 10.19
N ILE A 224 21.78 13.68 9.42
CA ILE A 224 23.18 14.08 9.69
C ILE A 224 23.29 14.84 11.01
N SER A 225 22.33 15.73 11.32
CA SER A 225 22.33 16.51 12.55
C SER A 225 22.20 15.65 13.81
N LEU A 226 21.61 14.46 13.69
CA LEU A 226 21.52 13.49 14.78
C LEU A 226 22.91 12.91 15.12
N GLY A 227 23.80 12.75 14.13
CA GLY A 227 25.09 12.07 14.30
C GLY A 227 24.95 10.57 14.53
N GLY A 228 25.95 9.94 15.15
CA GLY A 228 26.05 8.49 15.23
C GLY A 228 26.59 7.89 13.93
N ASP A 229 26.04 6.76 13.53
CA ASP A 229 26.34 6.05 12.27
C ASP A 229 25.67 6.81 11.11
N SER A 230 26.32 7.91 10.70
CA SER A 230 25.65 9.04 10.04
C SER A 230 25.30 8.74 8.58
N ASP A 231 26.14 8.00 7.87
CA ASP A 231 25.86 7.42 6.56
C ASP A 231 24.71 6.44 6.63
N THR A 232 24.73 5.48 7.56
CA THR A 232 23.65 4.48 7.67
C THR A 232 22.29 5.10 7.99
N ILE A 233 22.24 6.01 8.97
CA ILE A 233 21.00 6.72 9.33
C ILE A 233 20.50 7.52 8.13
N ALA A 234 21.39 8.29 7.48
CA ALA A 234 21.01 9.10 6.34
C ALA A 234 20.60 8.26 5.13
N ALA A 235 21.20 7.08 4.91
CA ALA A 235 20.82 6.16 3.84
C ALA A 235 19.39 5.63 4.04
N ILE A 236 19.06 5.18 5.26
CA ILE A 236 17.70 4.72 5.59
C ILE A 236 16.70 5.88 5.48
N THR A 237 17.00 7.04 6.09
CA THR A 237 16.15 8.24 6.00
C THR A 237 15.95 8.67 4.55
N GLY A 238 17.01 8.71 3.77
CA GLY A 238 17.01 9.11 2.37
C GLY A 238 16.19 8.17 1.49
N ALA A 239 16.23 6.86 1.75
CA ALA A 239 15.40 5.88 1.04
C ALA A 239 13.90 6.17 1.17
N ILE A 240 13.45 6.44 2.40
CA ILE A 240 12.04 6.73 2.69
C ILE A 240 11.67 8.12 2.16
N ALA A 241 12.56 9.11 2.35
CA ALA A 241 12.34 10.47 1.87
C ALA A 241 12.26 10.56 0.34
N GLU A 242 13.06 9.80 -0.41
CA GLU A 242 12.94 9.70 -1.87
C GLU A 242 11.58 9.14 -2.27
N ALA A 243 11.12 8.06 -1.62
CA ALA A 243 9.83 7.45 -1.91
C ALA A 243 8.67 8.41 -1.67
N TYR A 244 8.81 9.32 -0.69
CA TYR A 244 7.77 10.26 -0.28
C TYR A 244 7.79 11.59 -1.05
N TYR A 245 8.96 12.22 -1.18
CA TYR A 245 9.13 13.56 -1.75
C TYR A 245 9.64 13.56 -3.19
N GLY A 246 10.28 12.47 -3.62
CA GLY A 246 11.20 12.49 -4.76
C GLY A 246 12.52 13.18 -4.42
N VAL A 247 13.45 13.18 -5.40
CA VAL A 247 14.78 13.78 -5.27
C VAL A 247 14.92 14.96 -6.24
N PRO A 248 15.32 16.17 -5.77
CA PRO A 248 15.63 17.30 -6.65
C PRO A 248 16.70 16.97 -7.69
N ASN A 249 16.54 17.46 -8.91
CA ASN A 249 17.41 17.08 -10.05
C ASN A 249 18.88 17.47 -9.84
N ASP A 250 19.16 18.62 -9.23
CA ASP A 250 20.51 19.09 -8.93
C ASP A 250 21.20 18.17 -7.90
N ILE A 251 20.48 17.72 -6.87
CA ILE A 251 20.96 16.73 -5.90
C ILE A 251 21.21 15.39 -6.59
N ARG A 252 20.28 14.93 -7.43
CA ARG A 252 20.41 13.69 -8.23
C ARG A 252 21.65 13.72 -9.09
N ASP A 253 21.79 14.74 -9.93
CA ASP A 253 22.90 14.87 -10.89
C ASP A 253 24.24 14.90 -10.16
N LYS A 254 24.30 15.58 -9.01
CA LYS A 254 25.50 15.64 -8.18
C LYS A 254 25.83 14.28 -7.56
N ALA A 255 24.86 13.59 -6.97
CA ALA A 255 25.07 12.28 -6.35
C ALA A 255 25.54 11.23 -7.36
N LEU A 256 24.96 11.20 -8.55
CA LEU A 256 25.36 10.27 -9.62
C LEU A 256 26.79 10.47 -10.10
N SER A 257 27.43 11.61 -9.81
CA SER A 257 28.85 11.84 -10.10
C SER A 257 29.82 11.14 -9.14
N TYR A 258 29.32 10.61 -8.02
CA TYR A 258 30.10 9.83 -7.04
C TYR A 258 30.10 8.33 -7.33
N LEU A 259 29.26 7.85 -8.26
CA LEU A 259 29.25 6.45 -8.69
C LEU A 259 30.23 6.26 -9.86
N ASP A 260 31.00 5.18 -9.83
CA ASP A 260 31.79 4.78 -11.00
C ASP A 260 30.92 4.17 -12.10
N ASP A 261 31.53 3.86 -13.25
CA ASP A 261 30.83 3.35 -14.43
C ASP A 261 30.05 2.05 -14.14
N GLU A 262 30.54 1.18 -13.24
CA GLU A 262 29.87 -0.09 -12.93
C GLU A 262 28.66 0.13 -12.04
N LEU A 263 28.81 0.86 -10.93
CA LEU A 263 27.70 1.20 -10.04
C LEU A 263 26.64 2.02 -10.76
N ARG A 264 27.08 2.95 -11.62
CA ARG A 264 26.19 3.79 -12.43
C ARG A 264 25.38 2.96 -13.43
N ALA A 265 25.97 1.95 -14.05
CA ALA A 265 25.24 1.08 -14.97
C ALA A 265 24.12 0.29 -14.27
N ILE A 266 24.36 -0.18 -13.04
CA ILE A 266 23.33 -0.86 -12.23
C ILE A 266 22.20 0.11 -11.87
N TYR A 267 22.55 1.34 -11.48
CA TYR A 267 21.58 2.38 -11.19
C TYR A 267 20.69 2.71 -12.41
N ASP A 268 21.31 2.93 -13.58
CA ASP A 268 20.57 3.27 -14.80
C ASP A 268 19.64 2.12 -15.23
N GLU A 269 20.07 0.87 -15.05
CA GLU A 269 19.24 -0.33 -15.27
C GLU A 269 18.06 -0.39 -14.29
N TRP A 270 18.29 -0.06 -13.02
CA TRP A 270 17.26 0.00 -11.99
C TRP A 270 16.18 1.04 -12.32
N GLU A 271 16.56 2.25 -12.73
CA GLU A 271 15.60 3.30 -13.13
C GLU A 271 14.70 2.87 -14.29
N VAL A 272 15.21 2.04 -15.22
CA VAL A 272 14.40 1.43 -16.28
C VAL A 272 13.47 0.36 -15.71
N PHE A 273 13.96 -0.48 -14.80
CA PHE A 273 13.19 -1.56 -14.20
C PHE A 273 12.00 -1.08 -13.36
N ILE A 274 12.20 -0.09 -12.48
CA ILE A 274 11.10 0.47 -11.67
C ILE A 274 10.14 1.33 -12.51
N GLY A 275 10.60 1.80 -13.67
CA GLY A 275 9.93 2.78 -14.50
C GLY A 275 10.11 4.19 -13.95
N LYS A 276 10.46 5.15 -14.82
CA LYS A 276 10.47 6.56 -14.44
C LYS A 276 9.04 7.03 -14.20
N ASP A 277 8.63 7.10 -12.94
CA ASP A 277 7.40 7.80 -12.59
C ASP A 277 7.66 9.29 -12.71
N GLY A 278 7.37 9.86 -13.88
CA GLY A 278 7.45 11.30 -14.15
C GLY A 278 6.41 12.13 -13.39
N SER A 279 5.78 11.56 -12.37
CA SER A 279 4.69 12.15 -11.60
C SER A 279 5.22 13.17 -10.61
N ARG A 280 5.15 14.44 -11.02
CA ARG A 280 5.66 15.58 -10.27
C ARG A 280 4.81 15.91 -9.05
N PHE A 281 3.52 15.59 -9.08
CA PHE A 281 2.54 16.02 -8.09
C PHE A 281 2.10 14.88 -7.16
N ASN A 282 2.82 13.75 -7.09
CA ASN A 282 2.50 12.64 -6.19
C ASN A 282 2.34 13.08 -4.74
N LEU A 283 3.23 13.98 -4.26
CA LEU A 283 3.16 14.54 -2.91
C LEU A 283 1.80 15.20 -2.62
N LEU A 284 1.22 15.90 -3.57
CA LEU A 284 -0.06 16.60 -3.40
C LEU A 284 -1.25 15.69 -3.71
N THR A 285 -1.12 14.83 -4.73
CA THR A 285 -2.23 14.03 -5.24
C THR A 285 -2.52 12.78 -4.40
N LYS A 286 -1.64 12.41 -3.46
CA LYS A 286 -1.92 11.38 -2.45
C LYS A 286 -3.13 11.73 -1.54
N TYR A 287 -3.51 13.00 -1.49
CA TYR A 287 -4.67 13.48 -0.73
C TYR A 287 -6.01 13.33 -1.46
N ILE A 288 -6.01 12.86 -2.72
CA ILE A 288 -7.24 12.49 -3.43
C ILE A 288 -7.97 11.43 -2.61
N GLY A 289 -9.23 11.70 -2.26
CA GLY A 289 -10.04 10.80 -1.43
C GLY A 289 -9.69 10.80 0.07
N LYS A 290 -8.74 11.63 0.53
CA LYS A 290 -8.43 11.82 1.95
C LYS A 290 -8.98 13.15 2.50
N LEU A 291 -9.00 14.21 1.68
CA LEU A 291 -9.51 15.53 2.08
C LEU A 291 -11.06 15.65 2.02
N SER A 292 -11.77 14.56 1.76
CA SER A 292 -13.23 14.52 1.80
C SER A 292 -13.68 14.36 3.26
N PRO A 293 -14.70 15.09 3.74
CA PRO A 293 -15.29 14.80 5.04
C PRO A 293 -16.08 13.50 4.93
N THR A 294 -15.44 12.36 5.23
CA THR A 294 -16.16 11.16 5.63
C THR A 294 -16.77 11.45 7.00
N VAL A 295 -18.08 11.27 7.11
CA VAL A 295 -18.74 11.18 8.41
C VAL A 295 -18.28 9.88 9.02
N SER A 296 -17.10 9.87 9.66
CA SER A 296 -16.73 8.78 10.56
C SER A 296 -17.56 8.94 11.82
N THR A 297 -18.78 8.42 11.78
CA THR A 297 -19.40 7.92 13.00
C THR A 297 -18.78 6.56 13.28
N VAL A 298 -17.80 6.57 14.19
CA VAL A 298 -17.32 5.42 14.99
C VAL A 298 -16.14 4.62 14.39
N SER A 299 -14.93 4.77 14.97
CA SER A 299 -14.16 3.71 15.68
C SER A 299 -12.64 3.95 15.67
N ASP A 300 -12.00 3.60 16.80
CA ASP A 300 -10.64 3.92 17.25
C ASP A 300 -9.48 3.10 16.61
N TYR A 301 -9.64 2.51 15.42
CA TYR A 301 -8.60 1.63 14.84
C TYR A 301 -8.12 1.97 13.43
N ILE A 302 -8.71 2.96 12.79
CA ILE A 302 -8.07 3.73 11.73
C ILE A 302 -8.02 5.15 12.25
N HIS A 303 -6.89 5.56 12.83
CA HIS A 303 -6.66 6.97 13.16
C HIS A 303 -6.53 7.75 11.84
N GLU A 304 -7.65 7.97 11.13
CA GLU A 304 -7.68 9.10 10.22
C GLU A 304 -7.43 10.34 11.09
N PRO A 305 -6.34 11.10 10.84
CA PRO A 305 -6.02 12.25 11.64
C PRO A 305 -7.25 13.18 11.63
N PRO A 306 -7.60 13.82 12.76
CA PRO A 306 -8.69 14.79 12.78
C PRO A 306 -8.57 15.70 11.56
N TYR A 307 -9.68 16.00 10.88
CA TYR A 307 -9.66 16.71 9.59
C TYR A 307 -8.75 17.96 9.59
N GLU A 308 -8.68 18.67 10.73
CA GLU A 308 -7.76 19.78 10.96
C GLU A 308 -6.28 19.39 10.81
N VAL A 309 -5.85 18.29 11.43
CA VAL A 309 -4.48 17.75 11.34
C VAL A 309 -4.16 17.35 9.90
N LEU A 310 -5.07 16.68 9.21
CA LEU A 310 -4.89 16.31 7.80
C LEU A 310 -4.74 17.54 6.91
N PHE A 311 -5.58 18.56 7.13
CA PHE A 311 -5.53 19.80 6.38
C PHE A 311 -4.23 20.57 6.66
N HIS A 312 -3.78 20.61 7.92
CA HIS A 312 -2.50 21.21 8.28
C HIS A 312 -1.33 20.50 7.60
N GLU A 313 -1.31 19.17 7.57
CA GLU A 313 -0.29 18.39 6.85
C GLU A 313 -0.30 18.73 5.35
N PHE A 314 -1.48 18.73 4.71
CA PHE A 314 -1.61 19.11 3.29
C PHE A 314 -1.14 20.54 3.03
N TYR A 315 -1.52 21.49 3.89
CA TYR A 315 -1.13 22.89 3.75
C TYR A 315 0.40 23.04 3.83
N ASP A 316 1.03 22.45 4.83
CA ASP A 316 2.48 22.54 5.02
C ASP A 316 3.24 21.92 3.85
N GLU A 317 2.80 20.74 3.39
CA GLU A 317 3.39 20.09 2.22
C GLU A 317 3.17 20.89 0.94
N PHE A 318 1.98 21.48 0.76
CA PHE A 318 1.67 22.31 -0.39
C PHE A 318 2.58 23.54 -0.45
N MET A 319 2.72 24.25 0.67
CA MET A 319 3.57 25.44 0.77
C MET A 319 5.03 25.07 0.49
N HIS A 320 5.52 23.99 1.08
CA HIS A 320 6.88 23.53 0.86
C HIS A 320 7.13 23.07 -0.58
N PHE A 321 6.14 22.40 -1.18
CA PHE A 321 6.20 21.96 -2.56
C PHE A 321 6.38 23.15 -3.51
N ILE A 322 5.60 24.23 -3.35
CA ILE A 322 5.71 25.40 -4.23
C ILE A 322 7.03 26.16 -4.00
N GLU A 323 7.51 26.27 -2.77
CA GLU A 323 8.78 26.93 -2.45
C GLU A 323 9.97 26.18 -3.05
N THR A 324 9.97 24.85 -2.94
CA THR A 324 11.03 24.00 -3.46
C THR A 324 11.04 23.96 -4.99
N ASN A 325 9.86 23.79 -5.60
CA ASN A 325 9.76 23.55 -7.05
C ASN A 325 9.65 24.83 -7.88
N TYR A 326 9.27 25.94 -7.27
CA TYR A 326 9.00 27.20 -7.95
C TYR A 326 9.48 28.44 -7.17
N PRO A 327 10.72 28.44 -6.62
CA PRO A 327 11.22 29.51 -5.77
C PRO A 327 11.19 30.89 -6.47
N GLN A 328 11.29 30.93 -7.80
CA GLN A 328 11.22 32.16 -8.59
C GLN A 328 9.87 32.88 -8.49
N TYR A 329 8.78 32.19 -8.17
CA TYR A 329 7.45 32.80 -8.04
C TYR A 329 7.10 33.19 -6.60
N CYS A 330 7.89 32.73 -5.62
CA CYS A 330 7.69 33.03 -4.20
C CYS A 330 8.48 34.26 -3.70
N LYS A 331 9.44 34.78 -4.49
CA LYS A 331 10.34 35.88 -4.07
C LYS A 331 9.68 37.24 -3.86
N ASP A 332 8.60 37.53 -4.60
CA ASP A 332 7.97 38.87 -4.65
C ASP A 332 6.67 38.98 -3.83
N GLY A 333 6.40 38.01 -2.94
CA GLY A 333 5.19 37.96 -2.12
C GLY A 333 4.37 36.70 -2.36
N VAL A 334 3.07 36.85 -2.53
CA VAL A 334 2.11 35.73 -2.53
C VAL A 334 2.14 34.98 -3.87
N PHE A 335 2.59 33.72 -3.88
CA PHE A 335 2.80 32.89 -5.09
C PHE A 335 1.67 32.96 -6.13
N TYR A 336 0.41 32.89 -5.70
CA TYR A 336 -0.71 32.95 -6.64
C TYR A 336 -0.80 34.28 -7.39
N THR A 337 -0.43 35.40 -6.75
CA THR A 337 -0.50 36.73 -7.38
C THR A 337 0.48 36.85 -8.54
N SER A 338 1.65 36.22 -8.41
CA SER A 338 2.69 36.16 -9.45
C SER A 338 2.21 35.42 -10.70
N ILE A 339 1.28 34.48 -10.57
CA ILE A 339 0.85 33.56 -11.64
C ILE A 339 -0.50 33.95 -12.23
N LEU A 340 -1.49 34.25 -11.39
CA LEU A 340 -2.87 34.52 -11.84
C LEU A 340 -3.02 35.91 -12.46
N ARG A 341 -2.07 36.82 -12.25
CA ARG A 341 -2.12 38.18 -12.82
C ARG A 341 -2.10 38.12 -14.35
N GLY A 342 -3.22 38.50 -14.97
CA GLY A 342 -3.38 38.55 -16.42
C GLY A 342 -3.73 37.20 -17.07
N LYS A 343 -3.99 36.15 -16.27
CA LYS A 343 -4.64 34.93 -16.76
C LYS A 343 -6.15 35.18 -16.88
N ASN A 344 -6.74 34.77 -17.99
CA ASN A 344 -8.18 34.82 -18.21
C ASN A 344 -8.75 33.41 -18.11
N PHE A 345 -9.43 33.12 -17.01
CA PHE A 345 -10.23 31.90 -16.82
C PHE A 345 -11.58 32.26 -16.22
N ASN A 346 -12.55 31.37 -16.36
CA ASN A 346 -13.89 31.60 -15.85
C ASN A 346 -13.92 31.31 -14.33
N GLU A 347 -13.89 32.37 -13.51
CA GLU A 347 -13.94 32.25 -12.05
C GLU A 347 -15.17 31.48 -11.55
N ALA A 348 -16.31 31.55 -12.25
CA ALA A 348 -17.50 30.78 -11.88
C ALA A 348 -17.34 29.28 -12.14
N GLU A 349 -16.52 28.88 -13.12
CA GLU A 349 -16.20 27.47 -13.38
C GLU A 349 -15.11 26.96 -12.44
N VAL A 350 -14.10 27.78 -12.15
CA VAL A 350 -13.09 27.49 -11.12
C VAL A 350 -13.73 27.29 -9.76
N ALA A 351 -14.71 28.12 -9.39
CA ALA A 351 -15.48 27.98 -8.15
C ALA A 351 -16.26 26.66 -8.07
N LYS A 352 -16.60 26.02 -9.20
CA LYS A 352 -17.22 24.68 -9.25
C LYS A 352 -16.19 23.54 -9.32
N GLY A 353 -14.90 23.88 -9.28
CA GLY A 353 -13.78 22.96 -9.42
C GLY A 353 -13.41 22.59 -10.86
N ASN A 354 -14.04 23.18 -11.87
CA ASN A 354 -13.82 22.83 -13.27
C ASN A 354 -12.51 23.48 -13.76
N VAL A 355 -11.45 22.68 -13.88
CA VAL A 355 -10.08 23.13 -14.19
C VAL A 355 -9.40 22.31 -15.30
N ASP A 356 -10.16 21.49 -16.02
CA ASP A 356 -9.65 20.50 -16.98
C ASP A 356 -8.80 21.10 -18.09
N ALA A 357 -9.06 22.36 -18.44
CA ALA A 357 -8.31 23.10 -19.47
C ALA A 357 -7.10 23.89 -18.93
N LEU A 358 -6.90 23.94 -17.61
CA LEU A 358 -5.85 24.75 -16.99
C LEU A 358 -4.51 23.99 -16.94
N ASP A 359 -3.42 24.74 -17.04
CA ASP A 359 -2.06 24.22 -16.83
C ASP A 359 -1.75 24.03 -15.33
N ALA A 360 -0.76 23.18 -15.02
CA ALA A 360 -0.44 22.82 -13.62
C ALA A 360 -0.10 24.03 -12.76
N LEU A 361 0.66 24.99 -13.29
CA LEU A 361 1.08 26.18 -12.55
C LEU A 361 -0.14 27.05 -12.18
N THR A 362 -1.12 27.16 -13.09
CA THR A 362 -2.38 27.86 -12.86
C THR A 362 -3.24 27.14 -11.82
N VAL A 363 -3.34 25.80 -11.87
CA VAL A 363 -4.06 24.99 -10.87
C VAL A 363 -3.42 25.14 -9.49
N LEU A 364 -2.10 25.04 -9.37
CA LEU A 364 -1.38 25.28 -8.12
C LEU A 364 -1.63 26.69 -7.58
N ALA A 365 -1.60 27.71 -8.45
CA ALA A 365 -1.89 29.07 -8.02
C ALA A 365 -3.34 29.25 -7.53
N ILE A 366 -4.32 28.55 -8.13
CA ILE A 366 -5.70 28.51 -7.63
C ILE A 366 -5.74 27.86 -6.25
N ILE A 367 -5.15 26.66 -6.08
CA ILE A 367 -5.09 25.97 -4.78
C ILE A 367 -4.47 26.90 -3.72
N HIS A 368 -3.32 27.49 -4.02
CA HIS A 368 -2.62 28.41 -3.12
C HIS A 368 -3.46 29.64 -2.73
N ARG A 369 -4.19 30.24 -3.69
CA ARG A 369 -5.10 31.35 -3.42
C ARG A 369 -6.16 30.96 -2.39
N GLU A 370 -6.77 29.80 -2.60
CA GLU A 370 -7.87 29.32 -1.78
C GLU A 370 -7.40 28.93 -0.37
N LEU A 371 -6.23 28.28 -0.26
CA LEU A 371 -5.58 28.02 1.02
C LEU A 371 -5.37 29.32 1.80
N ILE A 372 -4.70 30.33 1.24
CA ILE A 372 -4.42 31.59 1.94
C ILE A 372 -5.69 32.39 2.27
N SER A 373 -6.65 32.43 1.34
CA SER A 373 -7.93 33.12 1.56
C SER A 373 -8.77 32.44 2.66
N GLY A 374 -8.68 31.13 2.79
CA GLY A 374 -9.30 30.36 3.88
C GLY A 374 -8.57 30.51 5.22
N CYS A 375 -7.25 30.66 5.24
CA CYS A 375 -6.43 30.84 6.46
C CYS A 375 -6.72 32.13 7.26
N HIS A 376 -7.53 33.06 6.74
CA HIS A 376 -7.89 34.31 7.42
C HIS A 376 -9.09 34.19 8.39
N TRP A 377 -9.65 32.99 8.60
CA TRP A 377 -10.91 32.83 9.34
C TRP A 377 -10.78 31.97 10.61
N ASN A 378 -11.25 32.57 11.70
CA ASN A 378 -11.63 31.92 12.95
C ASN A 378 -12.63 30.79 12.62
N TYR A 379 -12.21 29.54 12.85
CA TYR A 379 -12.89 28.30 12.45
C TYR A 379 -14.36 28.26 12.89
N ASN A 380 -15.26 28.05 11.94
CA ASN A 380 -16.63 27.59 12.18
C ASN A 380 -16.87 26.36 11.29
N GLU A 381 -17.14 25.22 11.92
CA GLU A 381 -17.04 23.82 11.45
C GLU A 381 -17.87 23.38 10.21
N ILE A 382 -18.58 24.25 9.48
CA ILE A 382 -19.66 23.74 8.61
C ILE A 382 -19.58 24.02 7.09
N ASP A 383 -18.97 25.08 6.55
CA ASP A 383 -19.44 25.53 5.21
C ASP A 383 -18.45 25.94 4.09
N SER A 384 -17.12 25.73 4.16
CA SER A 384 -16.25 26.15 3.03
C SER A 384 -15.12 25.20 2.60
N PHE A 385 -14.86 24.14 3.36
CA PHE A 385 -13.78 23.18 3.04
C PHE A 385 -14.27 21.78 2.66
N LYS A 386 -15.58 21.52 2.68
CA LYS A 386 -16.19 20.25 2.26
C LYS A 386 -16.20 20.02 0.73
N GLU A 387 -15.48 20.83 -0.03
CA GLU A 387 -15.77 20.97 -1.45
C GLU A 387 -15.10 19.91 -2.33
N ALA A 388 -15.92 19.20 -3.11
CA ALA A 388 -15.52 18.37 -4.25
C ALA A 388 -14.55 19.07 -5.23
N LYS A 389 -14.39 20.40 -5.17
CA LYS A 389 -13.47 21.17 -6.01
C LYS A 389 -12.00 20.86 -5.75
N PHE A 390 -11.56 20.68 -4.50
CA PHE A 390 -10.14 20.39 -4.21
C PHE A 390 -9.75 19.03 -4.79
N VAL A 391 -10.64 18.04 -4.65
CA VAL A 391 -10.48 16.72 -5.29
C VAL A 391 -10.37 16.89 -6.80
N LYS A 392 -11.22 17.69 -7.45
CA LYS A 392 -11.10 17.98 -8.89
C LYS A 392 -9.78 18.65 -9.27
N TRP A 393 -9.28 19.58 -8.46
CA TRP A 393 -8.00 20.25 -8.70
C TRP A 393 -6.80 19.30 -8.56
N LEU A 394 -6.80 18.45 -7.54
CA LEU A 394 -5.78 17.41 -7.36
C LEU A 394 -5.85 16.36 -8.47
N LYS A 395 -7.06 15.89 -8.84
CA LYS A 395 -7.27 15.00 -10.00
C LYS A 395 -6.70 15.63 -11.27
N ARG A 396 -6.90 16.94 -11.48
CA ARG A 396 -6.28 17.65 -12.61
C ARG A 396 -4.75 17.65 -12.59
N LEU A 397 -4.12 17.86 -11.43
CA LEU A 397 -2.66 17.76 -11.34
C LEU A 397 -2.18 16.34 -11.68
N LYS A 398 -2.91 15.33 -11.20
CA LYS A 398 -2.65 13.92 -11.51
C LYS A 398 -2.82 13.60 -12.99
N ASP A 399 -3.83 14.16 -13.65
CA ASP A 399 -4.04 14.02 -15.09
C ASP A 399 -2.88 14.60 -15.89
N ILE A 400 -2.34 15.75 -15.45
CA ILE A 400 -1.21 16.39 -16.12
C ILE A 400 0.02 15.48 -16.06
N ASP A 401 0.31 14.89 -14.90
CA ASP A 401 1.38 13.91 -14.75
C ASP A 401 1.13 12.66 -15.61
N TRP A 402 -0.09 12.13 -15.57
CA TRP A 402 -0.48 10.94 -16.31
C TRP A 402 -0.38 11.14 -17.84
N GLN A 403 -0.79 12.31 -18.34
CA GLN A 403 -0.73 12.66 -19.76
C GLN A 403 0.69 12.96 -20.24
N ALA A 404 1.60 13.39 -19.34
CA ALA A 404 2.99 13.68 -19.70
C ALA A 404 3.76 12.43 -20.13
N THR A 405 3.37 11.25 -19.64
CA THR A 405 4.01 9.97 -19.96
C THR A 405 2.96 8.95 -20.40
N PRO A 406 2.61 8.87 -21.70
CA PRO A 406 1.62 7.93 -22.19
C PRO A 406 2.01 6.48 -21.86
N LYS A 407 1.19 5.82 -21.06
CA LYS A 407 1.41 4.43 -20.62
C LYS A 407 0.63 3.49 -21.54
N LYS A 408 1.31 2.54 -22.19
CA LYS A 408 0.66 1.50 -22.99
C LYS A 408 0.29 0.33 -22.09
N LEU A 409 -1.01 0.11 -21.89
CA LEU A 409 -1.51 -1.00 -21.09
C LEU A 409 -1.09 -2.33 -21.74
N SER A 410 -0.49 -3.22 -20.95
CA SER A 410 -0.02 -4.53 -21.42
C SER A 410 -0.78 -5.68 -20.78
N GLU A 411 -1.18 -5.55 -19.52
CA GLU A 411 -1.80 -6.63 -18.76
C GLU A 411 -2.70 -6.08 -17.66
N VAL A 412 -3.86 -6.71 -17.48
CA VAL A 412 -4.74 -6.51 -16.34
C VAL A 412 -5.12 -7.88 -15.83
N TYR A 413 -4.81 -8.18 -14.58
CA TYR A 413 -5.20 -9.41 -13.91
C TYR A 413 -6.07 -9.03 -12.71
N PHE A 414 -7.30 -9.51 -12.70
CA PHE A 414 -8.30 -9.21 -11.69
C PHE A 414 -8.78 -10.50 -11.05
N GLU A 415 -8.79 -10.50 -9.73
CA GLU A 415 -9.26 -11.61 -8.91
C GLU A 415 -10.32 -11.08 -7.94
N ILE A 416 -11.45 -11.76 -7.85
CA ILE A 416 -12.55 -11.39 -6.95
C ILE A 416 -13.25 -12.65 -6.44
N GLY A 417 -13.55 -12.71 -5.15
CA GLY A 417 -14.22 -13.86 -4.53
C GLY A 417 -14.17 -13.84 -3.02
N GLY A 418 -14.30 -15.01 -2.40
CA GLY A 418 -14.30 -15.16 -0.95
C GLY A 418 -14.27 -16.62 -0.52
N TYR A 419 -15.00 -16.98 0.55
CA TYR A 419 -15.01 -18.34 1.11
C TYR A 419 -15.37 -19.45 0.09
N GLY A 420 -16.13 -19.11 -0.96
CA GLY A 420 -16.52 -20.01 -2.06
C GLY A 420 -15.50 -20.19 -3.19
N GLY A 421 -14.33 -19.53 -3.10
CA GLY A 421 -13.31 -19.47 -4.13
C GLY A 421 -13.31 -18.15 -4.90
N TYR A 422 -12.29 -17.96 -5.73
CA TYR A 422 -12.09 -16.73 -6.51
C TYR A 422 -12.34 -16.96 -7.99
N ASP A 423 -12.93 -15.96 -8.63
CA ASP A 423 -12.96 -15.81 -10.08
C ASP A 423 -11.76 -14.98 -10.53
N ILE A 424 -11.11 -15.46 -11.59
CA ILE A 424 -9.93 -14.86 -12.18
C ILE A 424 -10.30 -14.35 -13.57
N TYR A 425 -9.93 -13.10 -13.85
CA TYR A 425 -10.07 -12.44 -15.13
C TYR A 425 -8.72 -11.86 -15.55
N HIS A 426 -8.20 -12.32 -16.68
CA HIS A 426 -6.88 -11.91 -17.15
C HIS A 426 -6.98 -11.37 -18.58
N LEU A 427 -6.76 -10.07 -18.73
CA LEU A 427 -6.66 -9.36 -20.00
C LEU A 427 -5.21 -9.14 -20.38
N LEU A 428 -4.80 -9.75 -21.50
CA LEU A 428 -3.49 -9.52 -22.12
C LEU A 428 -3.64 -8.66 -23.37
N PHE A 429 -2.90 -7.55 -23.39
CA PHE A 429 -2.84 -6.63 -24.52
C PHE A 429 -1.57 -6.88 -25.33
N THR A 430 -1.76 -7.12 -26.61
CA THR A 430 -0.68 -7.15 -27.62
C THR A 430 -0.80 -5.92 -28.51
N ASP A 431 0.18 -5.67 -29.37
CA ASP A 431 0.25 -4.45 -30.23
C ASP A 431 -1.04 -4.06 -30.95
N LYS A 432 -1.94 -5.01 -31.25
CA LYS A 432 -3.20 -4.72 -31.96
C LYS A 432 -4.43 -5.41 -31.39
N ARG A 433 -4.30 -6.26 -30.37
CA ARG A 433 -5.41 -7.11 -29.89
C ARG A 433 -5.31 -7.39 -28.41
N ALA A 434 -6.46 -7.50 -27.76
CA ALA A 434 -6.60 -8.03 -26.41
C ALA A 434 -7.11 -9.49 -26.41
N PHE A 435 -6.78 -10.20 -25.34
CA PHE A 435 -7.23 -11.56 -25.06
C PHE A 435 -7.73 -11.62 -23.62
N LEU A 436 -8.95 -12.09 -23.39
CA LEU A 436 -9.51 -12.37 -22.07
C LEU A 436 -9.41 -13.87 -21.79
N PHE A 437 -8.80 -14.18 -20.65
CA PHE A 437 -8.80 -15.50 -20.04
C PHE A 437 -9.60 -15.44 -18.75
N THR A 438 -10.39 -16.47 -18.48
CA THR A 438 -11.13 -16.59 -17.22
C THR A 438 -10.98 -17.97 -16.60
N GLY A 439 -11.09 -18.03 -15.28
CA GLY A 439 -10.95 -19.27 -14.53
C GLY A 439 -11.38 -19.11 -13.08
N LYS A 440 -11.36 -20.23 -12.35
CA LYS A 440 -11.50 -20.25 -10.89
C LYS A 440 -10.11 -20.36 -10.24
N PHE A 441 -9.98 -19.90 -9.00
CA PHE A 441 -8.76 -20.06 -8.20
C PHE A 441 -8.24 -21.50 -8.25
N LEU A 442 -6.93 -21.69 -8.45
CA LEU A 442 -6.24 -22.98 -8.63
C LEU A 442 -6.55 -23.75 -9.94
N THR A 443 -7.26 -23.14 -10.88
CA THR A 443 -7.44 -23.70 -12.24
C THR A 443 -6.71 -22.85 -13.28
N GLU A 444 -6.16 -23.49 -14.32
CA GLU A 444 -5.56 -22.75 -15.44
C GLU A 444 -6.64 -21.90 -16.12
N ALA A 445 -6.46 -20.58 -16.13
CA ALA A 445 -7.36 -19.66 -16.83
C ALA A 445 -7.45 -20.02 -18.31
N GLN A 446 -8.67 -20.23 -18.80
CA GLN A 446 -8.92 -20.66 -20.17
C GLN A 446 -9.23 -19.45 -21.05
N PRO A 447 -8.79 -19.45 -22.33
CA PRO A 447 -9.08 -18.35 -23.24
C PRO A 447 -10.58 -18.27 -23.49
N GLN A 448 -11.20 -17.18 -23.05
CA GLN A 448 -12.64 -16.94 -23.19
C GLN A 448 -12.94 -16.12 -24.42
N LYS A 449 -12.19 -15.04 -24.67
CA LYS A 449 -12.48 -14.09 -25.75
C LYS A 449 -11.22 -13.53 -26.38
N ARG A 450 -11.24 -13.44 -27.70
CA ARG A 450 -10.23 -12.75 -28.50
C ARG A 450 -10.88 -11.51 -29.13
N TYR A 451 -10.40 -10.33 -28.74
CA TYR A 451 -10.94 -9.07 -29.23
C TYR A 451 -10.37 -8.74 -30.62
N SER A 452 -11.21 -8.17 -31.48
CA SER A 452 -10.78 -7.51 -32.71
C SER A 452 -10.01 -6.21 -32.39
N VAL A 453 -9.37 -5.61 -33.41
CA VAL A 453 -8.62 -4.36 -33.24
C VAL A 453 -9.53 -3.24 -32.71
N ARG A 454 -10.73 -3.09 -33.29
CA ARG A 454 -11.70 -2.07 -32.89
C ARG A 454 -12.23 -2.31 -31.49
N GLU A 455 -12.53 -3.56 -31.13
CA GLU A 455 -12.97 -3.87 -29.76
C GLU A 455 -11.84 -3.68 -28.74
N THR A 456 -10.58 -3.92 -29.13
CA THR A 456 -9.42 -3.64 -28.26
C THR A 456 -9.24 -2.15 -28.01
N GLU A 457 -9.39 -1.31 -29.05
CA GLU A 457 -9.37 0.15 -28.91
C GLU A 457 -10.49 0.63 -27.98
N GLN A 458 -11.68 0.05 -28.11
CA GLN A 458 -12.80 0.34 -27.21
C GLN A 458 -12.51 -0.11 -25.78
N LEU A 459 -11.96 -1.31 -25.57
CA LEU A 459 -11.59 -1.83 -24.26
C LEU A 459 -10.54 -0.96 -23.55
N ILE A 460 -9.54 -0.46 -24.30
CA ILE A 460 -8.54 0.48 -23.77
C ILE A 460 -9.21 1.82 -23.40
N ALA A 461 -10.16 2.30 -24.20
CA ALA A 461 -10.90 3.52 -23.89
C ALA A 461 -11.78 3.36 -22.64
N GLU A 462 -12.46 2.22 -22.49
CA GLU A 462 -13.25 1.87 -21.31
C GLU A 462 -12.35 1.76 -20.08
N TRP A 463 -11.20 1.08 -20.18
CA TRP A 463 -10.18 1.02 -19.13
C TRP A 463 -9.73 2.40 -18.65
N ASN A 464 -9.39 3.28 -19.60
CA ASN A 464 -8.93 4.63 -19.26
C ASN A 464 -10.01 5.47 -18.56
N ASN A 465 -11.30 5.18 -18.76
CA ASN A 465 -12.40 5.85 -18.07
C ASN A 465 -12.62 5.36 -16.62
N ILE A 466 -12.00 4.24 -16.22
CA ILE A 466 -12.07 3.74 -14.83
C ILE A 466 -11.26 4.65 -13.90
N HIS A 467 -10.19 5.28 -14.41
CA HIS A 467 -9.29 6.16 -13.66
C HIS A 467 -8.60 5.49 -12.45
N THR A 468 -8.07 4.27 -12.65
CA THR A 468 -7.33 3.50 -11.63
C THR A 468 -6.13 4.24 -11.05
N GLU A 469 -5.60 5.25 -11.76
CA GLU A 469 -4.56 6.11 -11.24
C GLU A 469 -4.99 6.81 -9.95
N TYR A 470 -6.27 7.16 -9.78
CA TYR A 470 -6.77 7.83 -8.56
C TYR A 470 -6.95 6.89 -7.37
N TRP A 471 -6.86 5.58 -7.57
CA TRP A 471 -7.18 4.60 -6.53
C TRP A 471 -6.09 4.55 -5.44
N LYS A 472 -6.52 4.29 -4.20
CA LYS A 472 -5.66 3.92 -3.07
C LYS A 472 -5.06 2.54 -3.34
N SER A 473 -3.90 2.23 -2.77
CA SER A 473 -3.30 0.89 -2.93
C SER A 473 -4.08 -0.23 -2.25
N GLY A 474 -4.83 0.09 -1.20
CA GLY A 474 -5.61 -0.85 -0.42
C GLY A 474 -6.93 -0.24 0.03
N TYR A 475 -7.96 -1.07 0.07
CA TYR A 475 -9.30 -0.76 0.54
C TYR A 475 -9.67 -1.77 1.65
N PRO A 476 -9.10 -1.62 2.86
CA PRO A 476 -9.42 -2.51 3.97
C PRO A 476 -10.87 -2.29 4.42
N GLN A 477 -11.46 -3.32 5.03
CA GLN A 477 -12.80 -3.22 5.59
C GLN A 477 -12.89 -2.11 6.64
N GLU A 478 -13.93 -1.28 6.57
CA GLU A 478 -14.24 -0.24 7.56
C GLU A 478 -15.25 -0.77 8.61
N GLY A 479 -14.97 -0.58 9.92
CA GLY A 479 -15.89 -0.92 11.04
C GLY A 479 -15.38 -1.98 12.04
N GLU A 480 -16.12 -2.18 13.14
CA GLU A 480 -15.73 -3.07 14.26
C GLU A 480 -15.94 -4.57 13.99
N MET A 481 -16.76 -4.92 12.99
CA MET A 481 -17.03 -6.32 12.64
C MET A 481 -16.24 -6.70 11.40
N LEU A 482 -15.14 -7.43 11.58
CA LEU A 482 -14.46 -8.15 10.50
C LEU A 482 -15.45 -9.17 9.91
N ILE A 483 -15.93 -8.92 8.69
CA ILE A 483 -16.78 -9.85 7.96
C ILE A 483 -15.84 -10.90 7.37
N CYS A 484 -15.62 -11.98 8.12
CA CYS A 484 -14.67 -13.04 7.77
C CYS A 484 -15.05 -13.83 6.50
N ASP A 485 -16.27 -13.66 5.98
CA ASP A 485 -16.81 -14.37 4.80
C ASP A 485 -17.15 -13.44 3.62
N GLY A 486 -16.67 -12.20 3.65
CA GLY A 486 -16.97 -11.19 2.63
C GLY A 486 -16.17 -11.34 1.32
N THR A 487 -16.37 -10.39 0.40
CA THR A 487 -15.68 -10.34 -0.90
C THR A 487 -14.29 -9.72 -0.76
N GLN A 488 -13.26 -10.50 -1.09
CA GLN A 488 -11.90 -10.04 -1.31
C GLN A 488 -11.61 -9.90 -2.80
N TRP A 489 -10.82 -8.88 -3.14
CA TRP A 489 -10.42 -8.67 -4.52
C TRP A 489 -8.98 -8.17 -4.62
N SER A 490 -8.33 -8.48 -5.74
CA SER A 490 -7.05 -7.91 -6.12
C SER A 490 -7.03 -7.56 -7.60
N LEU A 491 -6.37 -6.46 -7.95
CA LEU A 491 -6.22 -5.99 -9.31
C LEU A 491 -4.75 -5.66 -9.56
N PHE A 492 -4.13 -6.43 -10.45
CA PHE A 492 -2.81 -6.16 -10.97
C PHE A 492 -2.90 -5.51 -12.34
N VAL A 493 -2.15 -4.42 -12.53
CA VAL A 493 -2.12 -3.63 -13.77
C VAL A 493 -0.68 -3.42 -14.20
N ARG A 494 -0.32 -3.86 -15.40
CA ARG A 494 1.00 -3.63 -15.99
C ARG A 494 0.89 -2.76 -17.23
N TYR A 495 1.81 -1.82 -17.32
CA TYR A 495 2.05 -1.01 -18.51
C TYR A 495 3.40 -1.43 -19.11
N GLU A 496 3.57 -1.28 -20.42
CA GLU A 496 4.85 -1.59 -21.06
C GLU A 496 6.00 -0.82 -20.41
N GLY A 497 7.05 -1.55 -20.02
CA GLY A 497 8.23 -0.97 -19.37
C GLY A 497 8.01 -0.56 -17.90
N SER A 498 6.93 -1.01 -17.25
CA SER A 498 6.72 -0.83 -15.80
C SER A 498 6.69 -2.16 -15.04
N HIS A 499 7.05 -2.10 -13.75
CA HIS A 499 7.03 -3.25 -12.85
C HIS A 499 5.60 -3.72 -12.44
N GLY A 500 4.59 -2.95 -12.81
CA GLY A 500 3.18 -3.20 -12.50
C GLY A 500 2.71 -2.58 -11.17
N LEU A 501 1.41 -2.37 -11.06
CA LEU A 501 0.72 -1.83 -9.89
C LEU A 501 -0.23 -2.89 -9.36
N MET A 502 -0.26 -3.07 -8.04
CA MET A 502 -1.26 -3.88 -7.37
C MET A 502 -2.22 -2.98 -6.59
N TYR A 503 -3.49 -3.37 -6.59
CA TYR A 503 -4.57 -2.84 -5.78
C TYR A 503 -5.28 -4.01 -5.13
N GLY A 504 -5.92 -3.81 -3.99
CA GLY A 504 -6.78 -4.82 -3.42
C GLY A 504 -7.70 -4.25 -2.36
N GLY A 505 -8.69 -5.04 -1.97
CA GLY A 505 -9.65 -4.64 -0.95
C GLY A 505 -10.36 -5.82 -0.33
N ASP A 506 -10.99 -5.52 0.79
CA ASP A 506 -11.77 -6.44 1.61
C ASP A 506 -13.11 -5.77 1.92
N ASN A 507 -14.15 -6.19 1.20
CA ASN A 507 -15.51 -5.62 1.23
C ASN A 507 -15.61 -4.12 0.96
N THR A 508 -14.53 -3.50 0.50
CA THR A 508 -14.44 -2.06 0.25
C THR A 508 -13.90 -1.85 -1.14
N TYR A 509 -14.51 -0.92 -1.88
CA TYR A 509 -14.32 -0.77 -3.32
C TYR A 509 -13.96 0.66 -3.71
N PRO A 510 -13.16 0.85 -4.78
CA PRO A 510 -12.79 2.16 -5.27
C PRO A 510 -13.92 2.89 -6.01
N GLU A 511 -13.72 4.18 -6.29
CA GLU A 511 -14.55 4.90 -7.27
C GLU A 511 -14.53 4.18 -8.63
N ASN A 512 -15.66 4.19 -9.34
CA ASN A 512 -15.86 3.51 -10.63
C ASN A 512 -15.69 1.97 -10.59
N TRP A 513 -15.89 1.34 -9.43
CA TRP A 513 -15.89 -0.12 -9.29
C TRP A 513 -16.82 -0.83 -10.28
N GLU A 514 -18.06 -0.36 -10.42
CA GLU A 514 -19.03 -0.90 -11.39
C GLU A 514 -18.54 -0.85 -12.84
N ALA A 515 -17.75 0.16 -13.19
CA ALA A 515 -17.15 0.23 -14.52
C ALA A 515 -16.08 -0.85 -14.73
N LEU A 516 -15.33 -1.21 -13.68
CA LEU A 516 -14.40 -2.35 -13.70
C LEU A 516 -15.16 -3.66 -13.86
N LEU A 517 -16.22 -3.89 -13.09
CA LEU A 517 -17.04 -5.09 -13.18
C LEU A 517 -17.68 -5.23 -14.57
N ALA A 518 -18.25 -4.15 -15.10
CA ALA A 518 -18.83 -4.10 -16.44
C ALA A 518 -17.79 -4.40 -17.55
N LEU A 519 -16.54 -3.94 -17.39
CA LEU A 519 -15.44 -4.24 -18.33
C LEU A 519 -15.20 -5.75 -18.47
N PHE A 520 -15.34 -6.50 -17.37
CA PHE A 520 -15.20 -7.96 -17.33
C PHE A 520 -16.52 -8.70 -17.58
N GLY A 521 -17.64 -7.99 -17.70
CA GLY A 521 -18.97 -8.57 -17.86
C GLY A 521 -19.48 -9.28 -16.60
N ILE A 522 -19.07 -8.78 -15.43
CA ILE A 522 -19.54 -9.27 -14.13
C ILE A 522 -20.82 -8.50 -13.81
N GLU A 523 -21.93 -9.22 -13.64
CA GLU A 523 -23.20 -8.64 -13.18
C GLU A 523 -23.12 -8.52 -11.65
N TYR A 524 -23.19 -7.29 -11.13
CA TYR A 524 -23.34 -7.02 -9.72
C TYR A 524 -24.84 -7.02 -9.41
N ASP A 525 -25.33 -8.06 -8.73
CA ASP A 525 -26.70 -8.07 -8.20
C ASP A 525 -26.70 -7.23 -6.92
N ASP A 526 -27.24 -6.01 -7.00
CA ASP A 526 -27.50 -5.08 -5.86
C ASP A 526 -28.56 -5.62 -4.86
N GLU A 527 -28.85 -6.92 -4.85
CA GLU A 527 -29.81 -7.51 -3.91
C GLU A 527 -29.08 -8.04 -2.67
N ASP A 528 -28.57 -7.13 -1.82
CA ASP A 528 -28.54 -7.34 -0.37
C ASP A 528 -28.41 -5.99 0.38
N ASP A 529 -29.25 -5.85 1.41
CA ASP A 529 -29.30 -4.81 2.47
C ASP A 529 -30.18 -3.55 2.31
N ASP A 530 -31.40 -3.71 1.79
CA ASP A 530 -32.57 -3.03 2.40
C ASP A 530 -33.39 -4.10 3.15
N TYR A 531 -32.99 -4.38 4.41
CA TYR A 531 -33.89 -5.03 5.37
C TYR A 531 -35.04 -4.06 5.70
N ASP A 532 -36.02 -3.98 4.80
CA ASP A 532 -37.36 -3.53 5.16
C ASP A 532 -37.97 -4.64 6.04
N ASP A 533 -38.06 -4.36 7.34
CA ASP A 533 -38.32 -5.29 8.45
C ASP A 533 -39.73 -5.93 8.45
N ASP A 534 -40.44 -5.98 7.31
CA ASP A 534 -41.86 -6.34 7.26
C ASP A 534 -42.28 -7.40 6.23
N GLU A 535 -41.41 -7.92 5.36
CA GLU A 535 -41.80 -9.06 4.48
C GLU A 535 -40.68 -10.11 4.31
N LYS A 536 -40.55 -11.02 5.29
CA LYS A 536 -39.85 -12.30 5.04
C LYS A 536 -40.57 -13.09 3.94
N PRO A 537 -39.90 -13.51 2.84
CA PRO A 537 -40.53 -14.32 1.81
C PRO A 537 -40.90 -15.69 2.41
N GLY A 538 -42.19 -16.02 2.38
CA GLY A 538 -42.68 -17.32 2.82
C GLY A 538 -42.12 -18.47 1.97
N ARG A 539 -41.94 -19.64 2.58
CA ARG A 539 -41.52 -20.91 1.97
C ARG A 539 -42.18 -21.13 0.59
N LYS A 540 -41.40 -21.39 -0.46
CA LYS A 540 -41.95 -21.79 -1.77
C LYS A 540 -42.38 -23.26 -1.71
N ILE A 541 -43.44 -23.60 -2.44
CA ILE A 541 -44.00 -24.96 -2.47
C ILE A 541 -42.94 -25.95 -2.97
N GLY A 542 -42.52 -26.87 -2.09
CA GLY A 542 -41.55 -27.93 -2.38
C GLY A 542 -40.19 -27.79 -1.69
N GLU A 543 -39.93 -26.66 -1.02
CA GLU A 543 -38.68 -26.45 -0.25
C GLU A 543 -38.71 -27.20 1.08
N VAL A 544 -37.55 -27.57 1.60
CA VAL A 544 -37.35 -28.22 2.91
C VAL A 544 -36.92 -27.16 3.92
N ILE A 545 -37.46 -27.23 5.15
CA ILE A 545 -37.16 -26.26 6.21
C ILE A 545 -36.00 -26.79 7.05
N TYR A 546 -34.94 -25.99 7.15
CA TYR A 546 -33.81 -26.22 8.02
C TYR A 546 -33.76 -25.13 9.09
N CYS A 547 -33.64 -25.53 10.34
CA CYS A 547 -33.44 -24.64 11.47
C CYS A 547 -32.03 -24.84 12.01
N SER A 548 -31.25 -23.76 12.12
CA SER A 548 -30.03 -23.77 12.91
C SER A 548 -30.41 -23.55 14.38
N VAL A 549 -29.93 -24.43 15.28
CA VAL A 549 -30.27 -24.37 16.69
C VAL A 549 -29.02 -24.37 17.56
N SER A 550 -29.04 -23.61 18.66
CA SER A 550 -27.97 -23.55 19.64
C SER A 550 -28.40 -24.14 20.98
N PHE A 551 -27.43 -24.64 21.76
CA PHE A 551 -27.67 -25.15 23.12
C PHE A 551 -27.21 -24.17 24.23
N GLY A 552 -26.85 -22.94 23.86
CA GLY A 552 -26.54 -21.84 24.79
C GLY A 552 -25.19 -21.87 25.51
N GLU A 553 -24.40 -22.95 25.44
CA GLU A 553 -23.14 -23.06 26.21
C GLU A 553 -21.86 -22.75 25.41
N ASP A 554 -21.84 -22.91 24.07
CA ASP A 554 -20.59 -22.82 23.28
C ASP A 554 -20.69 -21.99 21.97
N GLY A 555 -21.80 -21.28 21.72
CA GLY A 555 -22.02 -20.48 20.51
C GLY A 555 -22.19 -21.26 19.19
N ASN A 556 -21.93 -22.57 19.19
CA ASN A 556 -22.09 -23.43 18.02
C ASN A 556 -23.57 -23.70 17.69
N THR A 557 -23.92 -23.63 16.41
CA THR A 557 -25.23 -23.97 15.87
C THR A 557 -25.23 -25.31 15.15
N TYR A 558 -26.36 -26.02 15.19
CA TYR A 558 -26.56 -27.32 14.56
C TYR A 558 -27.84 -27.33 13.74
N TYR A 559 -27.79 -27.92 12.54
CA TYR A 559 -28.95 -27.96 11.65
C TYR A 559 -29.91 -29.12 11.97
N TYR A 560 -31.19 -28.79 12.03
CA TYR A 560 -32.30 -29.73 12.16
C TYR A 560 -33.38 -29.44 11.13
N GLN A 561 -34.05 -30.49 10.64
CA GLN A 561 -35.20 -30.36 9.74
C GLN A 561 -36.50 -30.15 10.53
N THR A 562 -37.47 -29.45 9.96
CA THR A 562 -38.82 -29.37 10.52
C THR A 562 -39.87 -29.35 9.42
N GLU A 563 -41.08 -29.81 9.74
CA GLU A 563 -42.28 -29.58 8.93
C GLU A 563 -43.21 -28.56 9.59
N ASP A 564 -42.88 -28.14 10.82
CA ASP A 564 -43.63 -27.15 11.58
C ASP A 564 -43.24 -25.73 11.15
N GLU A 565 -44.02 -25.17 10.24
CA GLU A 565 -43.90 -23.79 9.75
C GLU A 565 -44.23 -22.74 10.82
N SER A 566 -44.77 -23.14 11.97
CA SER A 566 -45.04 -22.19 13.05
C SER A 566 -43.78 -21.81 13.84
N ILE A 567 -42.66 -22.52 13.64
CA ILE A 567 -41.37 -22.24 14.29
C ILE A 567 -40.79 -20.91 13.77
N LYS A 568 -40.29 -20.09 14.69
CA LYS A 568 -39.67 -18.79 14.47
C LYS A 568 -38.29 -18.77 15.15
N VAL A 569 -37.43 -17.89 14.65
CA VAL A 569 -36.15 -17.58 15.32
C VAL A 569 -36.44 -17.09 16.75
N GLY A 570 -35.66 -17.58 17.71
CA GLY A 570 -35.83 -17.39 19.14
C GLY A 570 -36.68 -18.46 19.85
N ASP A 571 -37.41 -19.31 19.11
CA ASP A 571 -38.23 -20.35 19.74
C ASP A 571 -37.39 -21.45 20.40
N ARG A 572 -37.90 -21.96 21.53
CA ARG A 572 -37.32 -23.14 22.20
C ARG A 572 -37.92 -24.40 21.60
N VAL A 573 -37.05 -25.25 21.08
CA VAL A 573 -37.43 -26.49 20.39
C VAL A 573 -36.80 -27.70 21.06
N ILE A 574 -37.47 -28.85 20.97
CA ILE A 574 -36.96 -30.13 21.44
C ILE A 574 -36.32 -30.84 20.26
N VAL A 575 -35.05 -31.20 20.39
CA VAL A 575 -34.27 -31.85 19.34
C VAL A 575 -33.55 -33.10 19.85
N PRO A 576 -33.41 -34.15 19.03
CA PRO A 576 -32.67 -35.35 19.41
C PRO A 576 -31.17 -35.18 19.19
N VAL A 577 -30.36 -35.51 20.20
CA VAL A 577 -28.89 -35.38 20.20
C VAL A 577 -28.22 -36.75 20.41
N GLY A 578 -27.06 -36.96 19.77
CA GLY A 578 -26.25 -38.18 19.88
C GLY A 578 -26.87 -39.44 19.25
N SER A 579 -26.15 -40.56 19.27
CA SER A 579 -26.61 -41.83 18.67
C SER A 579 -27.85 -42.41 19.33
N ASN A 580 -28.11 -42.07 20.59
CA ASN A 580 -29.23 -42.59 21.37
C ASN A 580 -30.49 -41.72 21.27
N ASN A 581 -30.47 -40.65 20.45
CA ASN A 581 -31.55 -39.69 20.29
C ASN A 581 -32.07 -39.12 21.62
N ALA A 582 -31.15 -38.74 22.52
CA ALA A 582 -31.52 -38.09 23.76
C ALA A 582 -32.13 -36.71 23.46
N GLU A 583 -33.32 -36.44 23.99
CA GLU A 583 -34.00 -35.16 23.79
C GLU A 583 -33.30 -34.04 24.57
N ARG A 584 -33.04 -32.94 23.88
CA ARG A 584 -32.45 -31.72 24.44
C ARG A 584 -33.24 -30.50 23.96
N ILE A 585 -33.19 -29.42 24.74
CA ILE A 585 -33.82 -28.16 24.38
C ILE A 585 -32.75 -27.31 23.70
N ALA A 586 -33.08 -26.77 22.54
CA ALA A 586 -32.26 -25.83 21.80
C ALA A 586 -33.06 -24.55 21.49
N ILE A 587 -32.37 -23.47 21.21
CA ILE A 587 -32.95 -22.21 20.74
C ILE A 587 -32.75 -22.13 19.24
N VAL A 588 -33.78 -21.78 18.48
CA VAL A 588 -33.68 -21.58 17.03
C VAL A 588 -32.98 -20.25 16.76
N GLU A 589 -31.81 -20.29 16.12
CA GLU A 589 -31.01 -19.11 15.77
C GLU A 589 -31.30 -18.63 14.34
N GLY A 590 -31.67 -19.55 13.44
CA GLY A 590 -31.97 -19.24 12.04
C GLY A 590 -32.95 -20.25 11.44
N ILE A 591 -33.71 -19.80 10.43
CA ILE A 591 -34.61 -20.63 9.65
C ILE A 591 -34.34 -20.36 8.18
N GLU A 592 -34.02 -21.42 7.44
CA GLU A 592 -33.64 -21.38 6.04
C GLU A 592 -34.51 -22.37 5.25
N TYR A 593 -34.83 -22.02 4.00
CA TYR A 593 -35.62 -22.84 3.08
C TYR A 593 -34.74 -23.27 1.91
N PHE A 594 -34.71 -24.57 1.64
CA PHE A 594 -33.85 -25.14 0.61
C PHE A 594 -34.63 -25.96 -0.41
N GLU A 595 -34.29 -25.83 -1.69
CA GLU A 595 -34.63 -26.87 -2.67
C GLU A 595 -33.96 -28.20 -2.25
N PRO A 596 -34.62 -29.37 -2.40
CA PRO A 596 -34.08 -30.65 -1.94
C PRO A 596 -32.67 -31.01 -2.47
N ALA A 597 -32.26 -30.43 -3.61
CA ALA A 597 -30.96 -30.65 -4.23
C ALA A 597 -29.83 -29.75 -3.67
N LYS A 598 -30.18 -28.70 -2.90
CA LYS A 598 -29.25 -27.68 -2.39
C LYS A 598 -29.17 -27.63 -0.86
N VAL A 599 -29.67 -28.67 -0.20
CA VAL A 599 -29.67 -28.73 1.27
C VAL A 599 -28.23 -28.74 1.83
N PRO A 600 -27.97 -28.06 2.96
CA PRO A 600 -26.63 -27.98 3.55
C PRO A 600 -26.15 -29.33 4.09
N PHE A 601 -27.10 -30.21 4.44
CA PHE A 601 -26.83 -31.57 4.89
C PHE A 601 -27.81 -32.55 4.23
N PRO A 602 -27.41 -33.81 3.95
CA PRO A 602 -28.29 -34.79 3.33
C PRO A 602 -29.59 -35.01 4.12
N ILE A 603 -30.74 -34.90 3.45
CA ILE A 603 -32.09 -35.02 4.03
C ILE A 603 -32.26 -36.30 4.86
N ASP A 604 -31.68 -37.42 4.41
CA ASP A 604 -31.77 -38.72 5.08
C ASP A 604 -30.91 -38.84 6.35
N LYS A 605 -29.97 -37.91 6.56
CA LYS A 605 -29.02 -37.91 7.67
C LYS A 605 -29.29 -36.80 8.69
N THR A 606 -29.99 -35.74 8.30
CA THR A 606 -30.33 -34.64 9.19
C THR A 606 -31.52 -34.99 10.07
N LYS A 607 -31.36 -34.84 11.39
CA LYS A 607 -32.40 -35.12 12.37
C LYS A 607 -33.50 -34.05 12.33
N HIS A 608 -34.69 -34.41 12.80
CA HIS A 608 -35.84 -33.50 12.84
C HIS A 608 -36.05 -32.87 14.23
N ILE A 609 -36.56 -31.64 14.24
CA ILE A 609 -37.16 -31.03 15.43
C ILE A 609 -38.37 -31.86 15.83
N ILE A 610 -38.41 -32.27 17.10
CA ILE A 610 -39.50 -33.09 17.66
C ILE A 610 -40.73 -32.22 17.91
N GLY A 611 -40.51 -30.97 18.32
CA GLY A 611 -41.59 -29.98 18.43
C GLY A 611 -41.16 -28.74 19.23
N LYS A 612 -42.03 -27.73 19.20
CA LYS A 612 -41.93 -26.54 20.05
C LYS A 612 -42.15 -26.86 21.52
N ARG A 613 -41.35 -26.23 22.38
CA ARG A 613 -41.60 -26.20 23.82
C ARG A 613 -42.18 -24.84 24.19
N PRO A 614 -43.44 -24.75 24.66
CA PRO A 614 -43.98 -23.50 25.17
C PRO A 614 -43.25 -23.11 26.46
N ASP A 615 -42.96 -21.82 26.61
CA ASP A 615 -42.43 -21.28 27.86
C ASP A 615 -43.44 -21.52 28.98
N LYS A 616 -42.97 -22.10 30.09
CA LYS A 616 -43.78 -22.27 31.29
C LYS A 616 -43.87 -20.92 32.00
N GLU A 617 -44.73 -20.04 31.51
CA GLU A 617 -45.32 -18.94 32.26
C GLU A 617 -46.56 -18.41 31.53
N ASP A 618 -47.60 -19.25 31.39
CA ASP A 618 -48.99 -18.75 31.26
C ASP A 618 -50.03 -19.88 31.45
N ARG A 619 -50.17 -20.35 32.69
CA ARG A 619 -51.42 -20.93 33.26
C ARG A 619 -51.42 -20.77 34.78
N MET A 620 -52.00 -19.66 35.25
CA MET A 620 -52.57 -19.39 36.59
C MET A 620 -51.79 -19.87 37.84
N LEU A 621 -51.16 -18.93 38.56
CA LEU A 621 -51.68 -18.37 39.82
C LEU A 621 -50.97 -17.06 40.18
#